data_AF-A0A7X8EI68-F1
#
_entry.id   AF-A0A7X8EI68-F1
#
_cell.length_a   1.000
_cell.length_b   1.000
_cell.length_c   1.000
_cell.angle_alpha   90.00
_cell.angle_beta   90.00
_cell.angle_gamma   90.00
#
_symmetry.space_group_name_H-M   'P 1'
#
loop_
_entity.id
_entity.type
_entity.pdbx_description
1 polymer ?
#
loop_
_entity_poly.entity_id
_entity_poly.type
_entity_poly.pdbx_seq_one_letter_code
_entity_poly.pdbx_strand_id
1 'polypeptide(L)'
;MQQTLLSSLLFSIVFTGLIGCFIPIYFKNRFGWKYNKKSSNKTAGYIFLLLAIVFSTILSGAIFKVIELKYSWSIILKYILLFFPMSIGIGLFAFLLIPNTIKKWKKNRAKRVLLVISISIFFFVSFYIDSLFQDIELAATMGFIGLLLGLGYIFLRNFWIVYSSLFIIMLVNTLADNKYDDYNYWVVIISTLLSLTILAFDFIKNRKSKIGT
;
A
#
# COMPACT_ATOMS: atom_id res chain seq x y z
N MET A 1 10.18 13.91 17.09
CA MET A 1 9.02 13.79 18.00
C MET A 1 9.10 12.43 18.68
N GLN A 2 9.26 12.38 20.00
CA GLN A 2 9.34 11.11 20.73
C GLN A 2 7.94 10.52 20.80
N GLN A 3 7.60 9.60 19.89
CA GLN A 3 6.32 8.89 19.94
C GLN A 3 6.32 8.00 21.19
N THR A 4 5.28 8.14 22.01
CA THR A 4 5.11 7.29 23.18
C THR A 4 4.87 5.86 22.72
N LEU A 5 5.44 4.86 23.41
CA LEU A 5 5.28 3.43 23.09
C LEU A 5 3.81 3.06 22.84
N LEU A 6 2.91 3.61 23.66
CA LEU A 6 1.46 3.43 23.55
C LEU A 6 0.91 3.95 22.21
N SER A 7 1.32 5.15 21.78
CA SER A 7 0.87 5.72 20.49
C SER A 7 1.30 4.85 19.30
N SER A 8 2.54 4.33 19.33
CA SER A 8 3.08 3.46 18.29
C SER A 8 2.38 2.09 18.27
N LEU A 9 2.03 1.54 19.44
CA LEU A 9 1.26 0.30 19.55
C LEU A 9 -0.19 0.46 19.09
N LEU A 10 -0.85 1.56 19.48
CA LEU A 10 -2.20 1.88 19.02
C LEU A 10 -2.25 2.07 17.51
N PHE A 11 -1.29 2.81 16.95
CA PHE A 11 -1.14 2.95 15.50
C PHE A 11 -0.97 1.57 14.85
N SER A 12 -0.05 0.75 15.35
CA SER A 12 0.17 -0.60 14.82
C SER A 12 -1.11 -1.47 14.85
N ILE A 13 -1.74 -1.63 16.01
CA ILE A 13 -2.89 -2.54 16.17
C ILE A 13 -4.12 -2.01 15.41
N VAL A 14 -4.46 -0.73 15.61
CA VAL A 14 -5.69 -0.15 15.08
C VAL A 14 -5.54 0.15 13.60
N PHE A 15 -4.50 0.89 13.20
CA PHE A 15 -4.36 1.35 11.83
C PHE A 15 -3.90 0.24 10.90
N THR A 16 -2.83 -0.49 11.24
CA THR A 16 -2.30 -1.51 10.33
C THR A 16 -3.04 -2.84 10.45
N GLY A 17 -3.40 -3.25 11.68
CA GLY A 17 -4.07 -4.52 11.95
C GLY A 17 -5.56 -4.48 11.61
N LEU A 18 -6.34 -3.78 12.44
CA LEU A 18 -7.80 -3.80 12.37
C LEU A 18 -8.34 -3.08 11.14
N ILE A 19 -8.01 -1.79 10.99
CA ILE A 19 -8.53 -0.97 9.90
C ILE A 19 -7.86 -1.40 8.59
N GLY A 20 -6.52 -1.42 8.55
CA GLY A 20 -5.72 -1.68 7.36
C GLY A 20 -5.90 -3.10 6.78
N CYS A 21 -5.83 -4.13 7.62
CA CYS A 21 -5.88 -5.52 7.15
C CYS A 21 -7.25 -6.17 7.36
N PHE A 22 -7.75 -6.17 8.60
CA PHE A 22 -8.90 -6.99 8.97
C PHE A 22 -10.19 -6.55 8.26
N ILE A 23 -10.51 -5.25 8.22
CA ILE A 23 -11.72 -4.75 7.56
C ILE A 23 -11.76 -5.09 6.06
N PRO A 24 -10.73 -4.76 5.24
CA PRO A 24 -10.73 -5.12 3.82
C PRO A 24 -10.83 -6.62 3.57
N ILE A 25 -10.14 -7.43 4.37
CA ILE A 25 -10.14 -8.89 4.25
C ILE A 25 -11.48 -9.49 4.67
N TYR A 26 -12.11 -8.95 5.71
CA TYR A 26 -13.46 -9.32 6.12
C TYR A 26 -14.46 -9.09 4.98
N PHE A 27 -14.44 -7.90 4.36
CA PHE A 27 -15.30 -7.59 3.22
C PHE A 27 -15.00 -8.46 2.01
N LYS A 28 -13.72 -8.69 1.71
CA LYS A 28 -13.30 -9.61 0.65
C LYS A 28 -13.94 -10.99 0.84
N ASN A 29 -13.84 -11.53 2.05
CA ASN A 29 -14.35 -12.87 2.35
C ASN A 29 -15.87 -12.93 2.36
N ARG A 30 -16.54 -11.90 2.87
CA ARG A 30 -18.00 -11.81 2.88
C ARG A 30 -18.59 -11.71 1.47
N PHE A 31 -17.93 -11.00 0.57
CA PHE A 31 -18.43 -10.78 -0.79
C PHE A 31 -17.73 -11.63 -1.88
N GLY A 32 -16.88 -12.58 -1.50
CA GLY A 32 -16.18 -13.46 -2.43
C GLY A 32 -15.25 -12.73 -3.41
N TRP A 33 -14.68 -11.60 -3.01
CA TRP A 33 -13.78 -10.84 -3.86
C TRP A 33 -12.43 -11.56 -4.03
N LYS A 34 -11.87 -11.44 -5.23
CA LYS A 34 -10.56 -12.03 -5.57
C LYS A 34 -9.50 -10.93 -5.64
N TYR A 35 -8.32 -11.20 -5.07
CA TYR A 35 -7.13 -10.36 -5.19
C TYR A 35 -6.70 -10.17 -6.65
N ASN A 36 -6.77 -11.25 -7.43
CA ASN A 36 -6.27 -11.29 -8.80
C ASN A 36 -7.40 -11.63 -9.78
N LYS A 37 -7.42 -10.94 -10.92
CA LYS A 37 -8.35 -11.16 -12.03
C LYS A 37 -7.56 -11.13 -13.35
N LYS A 38 -8.13 -11.65 -14.44
CA LYS A 38 -7.46 -11.65 -15.76
C LYS A 38 -7.13 -10.21 -16.19
N SER A 39 -5.84 -9.98 -16.43
CA SER A 39 -5.29 -8.72 -16.95
C SER A 39 -5.88 -8.39 -18.32
N SER A 40 -6.09 -7.10 -18.60
CA SER A 40 -6.49 -6.66 -19.94
C SER A 40 -5.30 -6.35 -20.83
N ASN A 41 -4.26 -5.68 -20.30
CA ASN A 41 -3.03 -5.39 -21.04
C ASN A 41 -1.86 -5.38 -20.06
N LYS A 42 -1.07 -6.46 -20.03
CA LYS A 42 0.01 -6.57 -19.04
C LYS A 42 1.09 -5.52 -19.27
N THR A 43 1.50 -5.32 -20.53
CA THR A 43 2.58 -4.41 -20.91
C THR A 43 2.29 -2.98 -20.48
N ALA A 44 1.11 -2.45 -20.84
CA ALA A 44 0.72 -1.10 -20.44
C ALA A 44 0.68 -0.97 -18.91
N GLY A 45 0.17 -1.98 -18.21
CA GLY A 45 0.14 -2.00 -16.76
C GLY A 45 1.53 -1.93 -16.12
N TYR A 46 2.49 -2.73 -16.59
CA TYR A 46 3.88 -2.67 -16.11
C TYR A 46 4.56 -1.34 -16.43
N ILE A 47 4.29 -0.73 -17.58
CA ILE A 47 4.81 0.61 -17.91
C ILE A 47 4.34 1.63 -16.88
N PHE A 48 3.05 1.65 -16.52
CA PHE A 48 2.56 2.58 -15.48
C PHE A 48 3.18 2.32 -14.11
N LEU A 49 3.40 1.05 -13.74
CA LEU A 49 4.08 0.73 -12.48
C LEU A 49 5.55 1.15 -12.48
N LEU A 50 6.26 0.95 -13.60
CA LEU A 50 7.64 1.37 -13.75
C LEU A 50 7.75 2.90 -13.71
N LEU A 51 6.84 3.61 -14.38
CA LEU A 51 6.74 5.06 -14.28
C LEU A 51 6.48 5.49 -12.84
N ALA A 52 5.53 4.86 -12.12
CA ALA A 52 5.26 5.19 -10.72
C ALA A 52 6.51 5.05 -9.84
N ILE A 53 7.27 3.96 -10.02
CA ILE A 53 8.52 3.74 -9.28
C ILE A 53 9.55 4.81 -9.66
N VAL A 54 9.83 5.02 -10.94
CA VAL A 54 10.84 5.98 -11.41
C VAL A 54 10.51 7.41 -10.95
N PHE A 55 9.26 7.85 -11.12
CA PHE A 55 8.80 9.15 -10.64
C PHE A 55 8.93 9.28 -9.13
N SER A 56 8.52 8.24 -8.41
CA SER A 56 8.61 8.24 -6.96
C SER A 56 10.04 8.27 -6.45
N THR A 57 11.00 7.60 -7.08
CA THR A 57 12.28 7.26 -6.44
C THR A 57 13.47 8.02 -7.02
N ILE A 58 13.47 8.26 -8.33
CA ILE A 58 14.55 8.97 -9.02
C ILE A 58 14.25 10.46 -9.05
N LEU A 59 13.05 10.84 -9.47
CA LEU A 59 12.69 12.27 -9.63
C LEU A 59 12.52 12.98 -8.28
N SER A 60 12.19 12.26 -7.21
CA SER A 60 12.20 12.79 -5.83
C SER A 60 13.60 12.89 -5.22
N GLY A 61 14.63 12.36 -5.88
CA GLY A 61 15.98 12.24 -5.31
C GLY A 61 16.12 11.15 -4.23
N ALA A 62 15.06 10.42 -3.89
CA ALA A 62 15.04 9.48 -2.77
C ALA A 62 16.13 8.39 -2.88
N ILE A 63 16.35 7.81 -4.07
CA ILE A 63 17.40 6.79 -4.25
C ILE A 63 18.79 7.33 -3.90
N PHE A 64 19.12 8.54 -4.37
CA PHE A 64 20.42 9.14 -4.12
C PHE A 64 20.63 9.38 -2.63
N LYS A 65 19.60 9.92 -1.95
CA LYS A 65 19.63 10.15 -0.51
C LYS A 65 19.79 8.84 0.29
N VAL A 66 19.11 7.77 -0.09
CA VAL A 66 19.26 6.45 0.57
C VAL A 66 20.69 5.90 0.42
N ILE A 67 21.33 6.09 -0.74
CA ILE A 67 22.71 5.66 -0.98
C ILE A 67 23.68 6.48 -0.12
N GLU A 68 23.46 7.80 -0.01
CA GLU A 68 24.29 8.69 0.81
C GLU A 68 24.20 8.36 2.31
N LEU A 69 23.02 7.99 2.80
CA LEU A 69 22.78 7.69 4.21
C LEU A 69 23.46 6.40 4.68
N LYS A 70 23.96 5.54 3.77
CA LYS A 70 24.74 4.32 4.07
C LYS A 70 24.15 3.48 5.21
N TYR A 71 22.85 3.22 5.14
CA TYR A 71 22.14 2.50 6.19
C TYR A 71 22.73 1.12 6.48
N SER A 72 22.74 0.76 7.76
CA SER A 72 23.05 -0.60 8.18
C SER A 72 21.92 -1.57 7.83
N TRP A 73 22.25 -2.85 7.72
CA TRP A 73 21.28 -3.89 7.36
C TRP A 73 20.15 -4.05 8.38
N SER A 74 20.44 -3.77 9.66
CA SER A 74 19.43 -3.77 10.71
C SER A 74 18.37 -2.67 10.50
N ILE A 75 18.79 -1.47 10.09
CA ILE A 75 17.87 -0.36 9.83
C ILE A 75 17.02 -0.65 8.60
N ILE A 76 17.63 -1.15 7.51
CA ILE A 76 16.89 -1.52 6.30
C ILE A 76 15.85 -2.60 6.60
N LEU A 77 16.21 -3.63 7.38
CA LEU A 77 15.26 -4.66 7.81
C LEU A 77 14.11 -4.07 8.65
N LYS A 78 14.41 -3.15 9.57
CA LYS A 78 13.38 -2.46 10.36
C LYS A 78 12.38 -1.73 9.46
N TYR A 79 12.87 -0.99 8.47
CA TYR A 79 12.03 -0.28 7.51
C TYR A 79 11.18 -1.25 6.67
N ILE A 80 11.75 -2.34 6.18
CA ILE A 80 11.01 -3.39 5.47
C ILE A 80 9.84 -3.92 6.33
N LEU A 81 10.13 -4.26 7.58
CA LEU A 81 9.14 -4.82 8.51
C LEU A 81 8.08 -3.79 8.92
N LEU A 82 8.44 -2.50 9.01
CA LEU A 82 7.53 -1.40 9.36
C LEU A 82 6.61 -1.04 8.19
N PHE A 83 7.15 -0.97 6.97
CA PHE A 83 6.39 -0.56 5.79
C PHE A 83 5.58 -1.70 5.17
N PHE A 84 5.90 -2.96 5.45
CA PHE A 84 5.07 -4.09 5.05
C PHE A 84 3.61 -3.96 5.53
N PRO A 85 3.32 -3.85 6.85
CA PRO A 85 1.96 -3.73 7.38
C PRO A 85 1.28 -2.40 7.01
N MET A 86 2.04 -1.31 6.80
CA MET A 86 1.46 -0.04 6.35
C MET A 86 1.03 -0.07 4.88
N SER A 87 1.95 -0.47 4.00
CA SER A 87 1.68 -0.53 2.56
C SER A 87 0.59 -1.54 2.22
N ILE A 88 0.48 -2.65 2.98
CA ILE A 88 -0.60 -3.60 2.76
C ILE A 88 -1.95 -3.02 3.14
N GLY A 89 -2.04 -2.27 4.25
CA GLY A 89 -3.26 -1.59 4.63
C GLY A 89 -3.72 -0.64 3.53
N ILE A 90 -2.85 0.28 3.12
CA ILE A 90 -3.11 1.23 2.03
C ILE A 90 -3.48 0.49 0.74
N GLY A 91 -2.71 -0.54 0.38
CA GLY A 91 -2.93 -1.34 -0.82
C GLY A 91 -4.29 -2.04 -0.81
N LEU A 92 -4.71 -2.61 0.31
CA LEU A 92 -6.01 -3.29 0.45
C LEU A 92 -7.17 -2.30 0.27
N PHE A 93 -7.07 -1.09 0.81
CA PHE A 93 -8.07 -0.06 0.53
C PHE A 93 -8.07 0.32 -0.95
N ALA A 94 -6.91 0.72 -1.48
CA ALA A 94 -6.79 1.26 -2.84
C ALA A 94 -7.13 0.24 -3.94
N PHE A 95 -6.67 -1.01 -3.80
CA PHE A 95 -6.66 -2.01 -4.87
C PHE A 95 -7.58 -3.21 -4.60
N LEU A 96 -8.20 -3.30 -3.42
CA LEU A 96 -9.23 -4.28 -3.12
C LEU A 96 -10.58 -3.65 -2.78
N LEU A 97 -10.66 -2.70 -1.85
CA LEU A 97 -11.94 -2.08 -1.49
C LEU A 97 -12.50 -1.18 -2.59
N ILE A 98 -11.79 -0.11 -2.96
CA ILE A 98 -12.27 0.88 -3.95
C ILE A 98 -12.69 0.22 -5.28
N PRO A 99 -11.92 -0.72 -5.86
CA PRO A 99 -12.33 -1.33 -7.13
C PRO A 99 -13.54 -2.26 -7.01
N ASN A 100 -13.86 -2.78 -5.83
CA ASN A 100 -15.04 -3.63 -5.65
C ASN A 100 -16.28 -2.86 -5.18
N THR A 101 -16.14 -1.62 -4.67
CA THR A 101 -17.29 -0.73 -4.39
C THR A 101 -17.88 -0.11 -5.67
N ILE A 102 -17.04 0.21 -6.67
CA ILE A 102 -17.49 0.80 -7.94
C ILE A 102 -18.06 -0.28 -8.88
N LYS A 103 -19.37 -0.55 -8.83
CA LYS A 103 -20.00 -1.61 -9.64
C LYS A 103 -19.81 -1.40 -11.15
N LYS A 104 -19.46 -2.50 -11.85
CA LYS A 104 -19.32 -2.61 -13.31
C LYS A 104 -18.27 -1.67 -13.95
N TRP A 105 -17.27 -1.18 -13.20
CA TRP A 105 -16.22 -0.30 -13.74
C TRP A 105 -15.50 -0.88 -14.96
N LYS A 106 -15.33 -2.21 -15.03
CA LYS A 106 -14.67 -2.87 -16.16
C LYS A 106 -15.35 -2.63 -17.51
N LYS A 107 -16.68 -2.47 -17.55
CA LYS A 107 -17.45 -2.34 -18.79
C LYS A 107 -17.71 -0.89 -19.20
N ASN A 108 -17.50 0.07 -18.32
CA ASN A 108 -17.85 1.48 -18.56
C ASN A 108 -16.62 2.37 -18.41
N ARG A 109 -16.27 3.11 -19.48
CA ARG A 109 -15.08 3.99 -19.52
C ARG A 109 -15.13 5.07 -18.44
N ALA A 110 -16.26 5.75 -18.25
CA ALA A 110 -16.40 6.78 -17.22
C ALA A 110 -16.15 6.21 -15.81
N LYS A 111 -16.64 5.00 -15.53
CA LYS A 111 -16.38 4.32 -14.25
C LYS A 111 -14.94 3.84 -14.08
N ARG A 112 -14.22 3.56 -15.17
CA ARG A 112 -12.76 3.30 -15.11
C ARG A 112 -12.02 4.57 -14.71
N VAL A 113 -12.37 5.70 -15.33
CA VAL A 113 -11.78 7.01 -15.00
C VAL A 113 -12.08 7.35 -13.54
N LEU A 114 -13.33 7.20 -13.11
CA LEU A 114 -13.74 7.39 -11.71
C LEU A 114 -12.89 6.52 -10.76
N LEU A 115 -12.65 5.25 -11.10
CA LEU A 115 -11.81 4.37 -10.28
C LEU A 115 -10.38 4.91 -10.12
N VAL A 116 -9.73 5.35 -11.21
CA VAL A 116 -8.38 5.94 -11.12
C VAL A 116 -8.39 7.20 -10.25
N ILE A 117 -9.36 8.08 -10.47
CA ILE A 117 -9.49 9.32 -9.71
C ILE A 117 -9.75 9.02 -8.23
N SER A 118 -10.61 8.05 -7.90
CA SER A 118 -10.86 7.64 -6.51
C SER A 118 -9.62 7.09 -5.83
N ILE A 119 -8.79 6.31 -6.54
CA ILE A 119 -7.50 5.83 -6.01
C ILE A 119 -6.55 7.01 -5.81
N SER A 120 -6.42 7.90 -6.79
CA SER A 120 -5.56 9.09 -6.69
C SER A 120 -5.95 10.00 -5.52
N ILE A 121 -7.25 10.30 -5.36
CA ILE A 121 -7.77 11.08 -4.23
C ILE A 121 -7.53 10.35 -2.90
N PHE A 122 -7.73 9.03 -2.85
CA PHE A 122 -7.46 8.26 -1.64
C PHE A 122 -6.00 8.39 -1.20
N PHE A 123 -5.05 8.29 -2.13
CA PHE A 123 -3.64 8.51 -1.83
C PHE A 123 -3.36 9.94 -1.36
N PHE A 124 -3.84 10.95 -2.11
CA PHE A 124 -3.69 12.36 -1.73
C PHE A 124 -4.18 12.61 -0.30
N VAL A 125 -5.41 12.23 0.01
CA VAL A 125 -6.03 12.46 1.33
C VAL A 125 -5.30 11.67 2.41
N SER A 126 -4.93 10.42 2.16
CA SER A 126 -4.24 9.59 3.16
C SER A 126 -2.91 10.21 3.58
N PHE A 127 -2.11 10.67 2.61
CA PHE A 127 -0.81 11.28 2.89
C PHE A 127 -0.92 12.72 3.39
N TYR A 128 -1.97 13.46 3.00
CA TYR A 128 -2.22 14.79 3.55
C TYR A 128 -2.64 14.72 5.04
N ILE A 129 -3.40 13.69 5.42
CA ILE A 129 -3.73 13.42 6.83
C ILE A 129 -2.48 12.93 7.58
N ASP A 130 -1.65 12.08 6.98
CA ASP A 130 -0.41 11.59 7.60
C ASP A 130 0.59 12.72 7.89
N SER A 131 0.64 13.75 7.03
CA SER A 131 1.42 14.96 7.24
C SER A 131 0.73 15.99 8.15
N LEU A 132 -0.38 15.64 8.81
CA LEU A 132 -1.18 16.54 9.65
C LEU A 132 -1.57 17.83 8.92
N PHE A 133 -1.87 17.72 7.62
CA PHE A 133 -2.23 18.82 6.73
C PHE A 133 -1.12 19.84 6.47
N GLN A 134 0.13 19.53 6.85
CA GLN A 134 1.25 20.46 6.74
C GLN A 134 1.95 20.40 5.38
N ASP A 135 1.93 19.24 4.72
CA ASP A 135 2.67 19.01 3.49
C ASP A 135 1.74 18.63 2.33
N ILE A 136 1.26 19.68 1.64
CA ILE A 136 0.40 19.53 0.46
C ILE A 136 1.18 19.05 -0.77
N GLU A 137 2.48 19.33 -0.85
CA GLU A 137 3.33 18.96 -1.99
C GLU A 137 3.60 17.46 -1.98
N LEU A 138 3.92 16.88 -0.82
CA LEU A 138 4.02 15.44 -0.64
C LEU A 138 2.68 14.76 -0.92
N ALA A 139 1.58 15.31 -0.41
CA ALA A 139 0.24 14.78 -0.67
C ALA A 139 -0.10 14.80 -2.18
N ALA A 140 0.19 15.89 -2.89
CA ALA A 140 0.02 16.01 -4.33
C ALA A 140 0.84 14.97 -5.09
N THR A 141 2.10 14.79 -4.70
CA THR A 141 3.01 13.79 -5.27
C THR A 141 2.46 12.38 -5.07
N MET A 142 2.00 12.05 -3.86
CA MET A 142 1.39 10.76 -3.56
C MET A 142 0.07 10.56 -4.29
N GLY A 143 -0.73 11.61 -4.48
CA GLY A 143 -1.93 11.59 -5.30
C GLY A 143 -1.63 11.28 -6.77
N PHE A 144 -0.56 11.86 -7.33
CA PHE A 144 -0.09 11.55 -8.69
C PHE A 144 0.44 10.12 -8.81
N ILE A 145 1.23 9.66 -7.83
CA ILE A 145 1.65 8.25 -7.74
C ILE A 145 0.42 7.33 -7.67
N GLY A 146 -0.59 7.68 -6.88
CA GLY A 146 -1.86 6.95 -6.78
C GLY A 146 -2.59 6.87 -8.13
N LEU A 147 -2.52 7.93 -8.95
CA LEU A 147 -3.05 7.92 -10.32
C LEU A 147 -2.31 6.89 -11.19
N LEU A 148 -0.98 6.88 -11.17
CA LEU A 148 -0.17 5.91 -11.94
C LEU A 148 -0.40 4.47 -11.48
N LEU A 149 -0.45 4.23 -10.16
CA LEU A 149 -0.77 2.92 -9.60
C LEU A 149 -2.21 2.49 -9.95
N GLY A 150 -3.16 3.42 -9.93
CA GLY A 150 -4.55 3.19 -10.33
C GLY A 150 -4.67 2.79 -11.81
N LEU A 151 -3.92 3.45 -12.70
CA LEU A 151 -3.81 3.06 -14.11
C LEU A 151 -3.18 1.67 -14.23
N GLY A 152 -2.05 1.41 -13.56
CA GLY A 152 -1.41 0.10 -13.51
C GLY A 152 -2.38 -1.00 -13.07
N TYR A 153 -3.17 -0.73 -12.05
CA TYR A 153 -4.19 -1.66 -11.54
C TYR A 153 -5.31 -1.95 -12.54
N ILE A 154 -5.81 -0.95 -13.27
CA ILE A 154 -6.87 -1.16 -14.27
C ILE A 154 -6.45 -2.17 -15.34
N PHE A 155 -5.18 -2.12 -15.73
CA PHE A 155 -4.60 -2.97 -16.77
C PHE A 155 -4.21 -4.35 -16.26
N LEU A 156 -3.54 -4.44 -15.10
CA LEU A 156 -3.05 -5.70 -14.52
C LEU A 156 -4.13 -6.46 -13.77
N ARG A 157 -4.97 -5.76 -12.99
CA ARG A 157 -6.00 -6.32 -12.11
C ARG A 157 -5.46 -7.38 -11.16
N ASN A 158 -4.22 -7.20 -10.75
CA ASN A 158 -3.49 -8.07 -9.85
C ASN A 158 -3.06 -7.24 -8.66
N PHE A 159 -3.72 -7.47 -7.53
CA PHE A 159 -3.45 -6.78 -6.28
C PHE A 159 -1.97 -6.88 -5.91
N TRP A 160 -1.40 -8.09 -5.91
CA TRP A 160 -0.06 -8.34 -5.40
C TRP A 160 1.02 -7.63 -6.19
N ILE A 161 0.88 -7.54 -7.53
CA ILE A 161 1.85 -6.84 -8.37
C ILE A 161 1.83 -5.33 -8.07
N VAL A 162 0.64 -4.72 -8.02
CA VAL A 162 0.53 -3.27 -7.77
C VAL A 162 0.93 -2.93 -6.33
N TYR A 163 0.57 -3.79 -5.38
CA TYR A 163 1.01 -3.71 -3.99
C TYR A 163 2.53 -3.78 -3.86
N SER A 164 3.22 -4.69 -4.57
CA SER A 164 4.68 -4.75 -4.54
C SER A 164 5.32 -3.44 -5.02
N SER A 165 4.78 -2.81 -6.06
CA SER A 165 5.26 -1.50 -6.51
C SER A 165 5.02 -0.41 -5.46
N LEU A 166 3.83 -0.38 -4.85
CA LEU A 166 3.53 0.53 -3.74
C LEU A 166 4.49 0.34 -2.56
N PHE A 167 4.76 -0.91 -2.19
CA PHE A 167 5.68 -1.23 -1.09
C PHE A 167 7.09 -0.70 -1.36
N ILE A 168 7.63 -0.91 -2.57
CA ILE A 168 8.95 -0.39 -2.97
C ILE A 168 8.97 1.14 -2.92
N ILE A 169 7.95 1.78 -3.49
CA ILE A 169 7.79 3.25 -3.49
C ILE A 169 7.83 3.80 -2.05
N MET A 170 7.01 3.25 -1.16
CA MET A 170 6.95 3.69 0.23
C MET A 170 8.28 3.43 0.95
N LEU A 171 8.87 2.26 0.77
CA LEU A 171 10.13 1.88 1.42
C LEU A 171 11.27 2.83 1.04
N VAL A 172 11.45 3.10 -0.25
CA VAL A 172 12.54 3.96 -0.73
C VAL A 172 12.36 5.40 -0.28
N ASN A 173 11.17 5.96 -0.43
CA ASN A 173 10.91 7.36 -0.03
C ASN A 173 11.10 7.56 1.47
N THR A 174 10.63 6.61 2.28
CA THR A 174 10.72 6.75 3.74
C THR A 174 12.11 6.48 4.28
N LEU A 175 12.89 5.60 3.64
CA LEU A 175 14.32 5.48 3.92
C LEU A 175 15.04 6.80 3.60
N ALA A 176 14.68 7.48 2.51
CA ALA A 176 15.25 8.79 2.19
C ALA A 176 14.88 9.84 3.25
N ASP A 177 13.69 9.76 3.84
CA ASP A 177 13.22 10.71 4.85
C ASP A 177 13.77 10.49 6.26
N ASN A 178 14.53 9.41 6.51
CA ASN A 178 15.18 9.05 7.80
C ASN A 178 14.34 9.19 9.08
N LYS A 179 13.02 9.30 8.94
CA LYS A 179 12.05 9.64 10.00
C LYS A 179 11.86 8.53 11.03
N TYR A 180 12.18 7.29 10.69
CA TYR A 180 11.89 6.10 11.49
C TYR A 180 13.15 5.40 12.01
N ASP A 181 14.30 6.07 11.93
CA ASP A 181 15.59 5.56 12.42
C ASP A 181 15.57 5.26 13.93
N ASP A 182 14.81 6.02 14.71
CA ASP A 182 14.65 5.80 16.16
C ASP A 182 13.36 5.04 16.52
N TYR A 183 12.60 4.56 15.52
CA TYR A 183 11.35 3.86 15.78
C TYR A 183 11.58 2.53 16.50
N ASN A 184 10.70 2.22 17.46
CA ASN A 184 10.87 1.07 18.35
C ASN A 184 10.74 -0.26 17.59
N TYR A 185 11.82 -1.04 17.59
CA TYR A 185 11.92 -2.31 16.88
C TYR A 185 10.88 -3.35 17.31
N TRP A 186 10.52 -3.39 18.60
CA TRP A 186 9.51 -4.32 19.11
C TRP A 186 8.12 -4.03 18.57
N VAL A 187 7.76 -2.76 18.45
CA VAL A 187 6.48 -2.36 17.85
C VAL A 187 6.42 -2.79 16.40
N VAL A 188 7.53 -2.63 15.66
CA VAL A 188 7.64 -3.09 14.27
C VAL A 188 7.36 -4.58 14.17
N ILE A 189 8.05 -5.41 14.96
CA ILE A 189 7.87 -6.87 14.96
C ILE A 189 6.41 -7.25 15.24
N ILE A 190 5.80 -6.69 16.29
CA ILE A 190 4.41 -6.99 16.67
C ILE A 190 3.46 -6.62 15.53
N SER A 191 3.66 -5.45 14.90
CA SER A 191 2.86 -4.98 13.76
C SER A 191 2.95 -5.94 12.58
N THR A 192 4.16 -6.37 12.24
CA THR A 192 4.38 -7.28 11.12
C THR A 192 3.72 -8.63 11.41
N LEU A 193 3.95 -9.20 12.60
CA LEU A 193 3.35 -10.48 13.00
C LEU A 193 1.82 -10.42 12.93
N LEU A 194 1.20 -9.37 13.45
CA LEU A 194 -0.25 -9.19 13.39
C LEU A 194 -0.77 -9.21 11.95
N SER A 195 -0.15 -8.42 11.06
CA SER A 195 -0.54 -8.37 9.64
C SER A 195 -0.35 -9.71 8.92
N LEU A 196 0.75 -10.42 9.22
CA LEU A 196 1.03 -11.75 8.67
C LEU A 196 0.03 -12.79 9.17
N THR A 197 -0.36 -12.75 10.45
CA THR A 197 -1.38 -13.65 11.01
C THR A 197 -2.74 -13.44 10.32
N ILE A 198 -3.16 -12.18 10.13
CA ILE A 198 -4.42 -11.87 9.44
C ILE A 198 -4.39 -12.37 7.98
N LEU A 199 -3.28 -12.14 7.28
CA LEU A 199 -3.08 -12.63 5.91
C LEU A 199 -3.05 -14.16 5.84
N ALA A 200 -2.31 -14.82 6.72
CA ALA A 200 -2.19 -16.27 6.75
C ALA A 200 -3.57 -16.91 6.97
N PHE A 201 -4.35 -16.35 7.90
CA PHE A 201 -5.73 -16.78 8.13
C PHE A 201 -6.60 -16.64 6.86
N ASP A 202 -6.49 -15.52 6.15
CA ASP A 202 -7.20 -15.32 4.88
C ASP A 202 -6.80 -16.37 3.82
N PHE A 203 -5.50 -16.63 3.65
CA PHE A 203 -5.00 -17.61 2.70
C PHE A 203 -5.48 -19.03 3.03
N ILE A 204 -5.43 -19.43 4.31
CA ILE A 204 -5.93 -20.73 4.76
C ILE A 204 -7.43 -20.86 4.47
N LYS A 205 -8.23 -19.84 4.78
CA LYS A 205 -9.67 -19.82 4.52
C LYS A 205 -9.98 -19.91 3.02
N ASN A 206 -9.28 -19.15 2.18
CA ASN A 206 -9.44 -19.20 0.72
C ASN A 206 -9.07 -20.57 0.14
N ARG A 207 -8.07 -21.25 0.70
CA ARG A 207 -7.66 -22.61 0.25
C ARG A 207 -8.73 -23.64 0.58
N LYS A 208 -9.29 -23.62 1.79
CA LYS A 208 -10.40 -24.52 2.19
C LYS A 208 -11.63 -24.32 1.30
N SER A 209 -11.99 -23.07 0.98
CA SER A 209 -13.12 -22.77 0.09
C SER A 209 -12.95 -23.26 -1.35
N LYS A 210 -11.72 -23.53 -1.81
CA LYS A 210 -11.46 -24.09 -3.15
C LYS A 210 -11.46 -25.62 -3.20
N ILE A 211 -11.31 -26.28 -2.04
CA ILE A 211 -11.24 -27.76 -1.94
C ILE A 211 -12.64 -28.34 -1.69
N GLY A 212 -13.58 -27.55 -1.14
CA GLY A 212 -14.97 -27.95 -0.89
C GLY A 212 -15.95 -27.64 -2.05
N THR A 213 -15.44 -27.40 -3.26
CA THR A 213 -16.20 -27.23 -4.52
C THR A 213 -15.60 -28.12 -5.58
#